data_AF-A0A1M3GX41-F1
#
_entry.id   AF-A0A1M3GX41-F1
#
_cell.length_a   1.000
_cell.length_b   1.000
_cell.length_c   1.000
_cell.angle_alpha   90.00
_cell.angle_beta   90.00
_cell.angle_gamma   90.00
#
_symmetry.space_group_name_H-M   'P 1'
#
loop_
_entity.id
_entity.type
_entity.pdbx_description
1 polymer ?
#
loop_
_entity_poly.entity_id
_entity_poly.type
_entity_poly.pdbx_seq_one_letter_code
_entity_poly.pdbx_strand_id
1 'polypeptide(L)'
;MALMKWMKRRHPNKGPQWQYKKYFRSQDLQRWIFHAVVKDEKGNKAFLDLFKAVHVPIRRHVKVKAEATPYDPTFKDYFLNRKRMRSSLLMRNQWALRLKPFTSRNNTRTTGPFQKGL
;
A
#
# COMPACT_ATOMS: atom_id res chain seq x y z
N MET A 1 -17.77 4.33 -3.57
CA MET A 1 -18.24 5.40 -2.65
C MET A 1 -18.67 4.87 -1.25
N ALA A 2 -18.09 3.80 -0.72
CA ALA A 2 -18.52 3.23 0.59
C ALA A 2 -18.10 4.09 1.80
N LEU A 3 -16.87 4.62 1.77
CA LEU A 3 -16.30 5.44 2.84
C LEU A 3 -17.12 6.71 3.10
N MET A 4 -17.60 7.35 2.03
CA MET A 4 -18.42 8.57 2.12
C MET A 4 -19.77 8.30 2.80
N LYS A 5 -20.44 7.20 2.44
CA LYS A 5 -21.69 6.78 3.08
C LYS A 5 -21.48 6.49 4.57
N TRP A 6 -20.37 5.82 4.91
CA TRP A 6 -20.01 5.54 6.30
C TRP A 6 -19.78 6.81 7.13
N MET A 7 -19.03 7.79 6.59
CA MET A 7 -18.80 9.06 7.28
C MET A 7 -20.10 9.83 7.53
N LYS A 8 -20.98 9.92 6.50
CA LYS A 8 -22.29 10.56 6.61
C LYS A 8 -23.16 9.90 7.69
N ARG A 9 -23.19 8.56 7.71
CA ARG A 9 -23.96 7.81 8.72
C ARG A 9 -23.43 8.02 10.14
N ARG A 10 -22.11 8.11 10.31
CA ARG A 10 -21.50 8.32 11.64
C ARG A 10 -21.70 9.74 12.17
N HIS A 11 -21.85 10.71 11.27
CA HIS A 11 -21.94 12.13 11.59
C HIS A 11 -23.13 12.80 10.86
N PRO A 12 -24.38 12.42 11.20
CA PRO A 12 -25.56 12.92 10.51
C PRO A 12 -25.71 14.45 10.63
N ASN A 13 -25.30 15.02 11.77
CA ASN A 13 -25.44 16.44 12.08
C ASN A 13 -24.23 17.29 11.64
N LYS A 14 -23.22 16.69 10.99
CA LYS A 14 -22.01 17.41 10.57
C LYS A 14 -21.96 17.49 9.05
N GLY A 15 -21.76 18.70 8.55
CA GLY A 15 -21.63 18.96 7.13
C GLY A 15 -20.44 18.25 6.47
N PRO A 16 -20.46 18.12 5.14
CA PRO A 16 -19.41 17.41 4.39
C PRO A 16 -18.02 18.01 4.62
N GLN A 17 -17.90 19.34 4.72
CA GLN A 17 -16.61 20.00 4.99
C GLN A 17 -15.96 19.53 6.30
N TRP A 18 -16.77 19.35 7.35
CA TRP A 18 -16.28 18.82 8.63
C TRP A 18 -15.82 17.37 8.49
N GLN A 19 -16.59 16.54 7.78
CA GLN A 19 -16.22 15.13 7.54
C GLN A 19 -14.90 15.03 6.78
N TYR A 20 -14.71 15.86 5.76
CA TYR A 20 -13.47 15.90 4.99
C TYR A 20 -12.27 16.32 5.85
N LYS A 21 -12.41 17.40 6.63
CA LYS A 21 -11.37 17.86 7.56
C LYS A 21 -11.04 16.84 8.65
N LYS A 22 -12.03 16.05 9.08
CA LYS A 22 -11.86 15.04 10.14
C LYS A 22 -11.12 13.80 9.67
N TYR A 23 -11.43 13.30 8.46
CA TYR A 23 -10.96 11.98 8.01
C TYR A 23 -9.91 12.05 6.90
N PHE A 24 -9.80 13.15 6.18
CA PHE A 24 -8.83 13.30 5.11
C PHE A 24 -7.75 14.30 5.49
N ARG A 25 -6.52 13.96 5.15
CA ARG A 25 -5.35 14.84 5.25
C ARG A 25 -4.65 14.95 3.90
N SER A 26 -3.86 16.00 3.76
CA SER A 26 -2.85 16.13 2.72
C SER A 26 -1.48 15.84 3.34
N GLN A 27 -0.65 15.11 2.61
CA GLN A 27 0.76 14.94 2.94
C GLN A 27 1.57 15.03 1.64
N ASP A 28 2.52 15.96 1.63
CA ASP A 28 3.35 16.26 0.45
C ASP A 28 2.48 16.50 -0.81
N LEU A 29 2.72 15.73 -1.87
CA LEU A 29 1.95 15.78 -3.12
C LEU A 29 0.66 14.94 -3.08
N GLN A 30 0.44 14.16 -2.03
CA GLN A 30 -0.74 13.31 -1.90
C GLN A 30 -1.86 14.02 -1.13
N ARG A 31 -2.94 14.32 -1.85
CA ARG A 31 -4.19 14.83 -1.27
C ARG A 31 -5.15 13.67 -0.98
N TRP A 32 -6.17 13.97 -0.17
CA TRP A 32 -7.27 13.05 0.14
C TRP A 32 -6.81 11.70 0.70
N ILE A 33 -5.87 11.72 1.63
CA ILE A 33 -5.42 10.53 2.35
C ILE A 33 -6.40 10.29 3.49
N PHE A 34 -7.16 9.20 3.42
CA PHE A 34 -8.01 8.79 4.53
C PHE A 34 -7.13 8.28 5.67
N HIS A 35 -7.34 8.81 6.87
CA HIS A 35 -6.51 8.51 8.02
C HIS A 35 -7.33 8.37 9.30
N ALA A 36 -6.73 7.71 10.29
CA ALA A 36 -7.19 7.69 11.67
C ALA A 36 -6.07 8.17 12.59
N VAL A 37 -6.41 8.89 13.65
CA VAL A 37 -5.46 9.24 14.71
C VAL A 37 -5.40 8.08 15.69
N VAL A 38 -4.22 7.51 15.88
CA VAL A 38 -3.93 6.43 16.83
C VAL A 38 -2.88 6.91 17.83
N LYS A 39 -2.78 6.24 18.98
CA LYS A 39 -1.68 6.46 19.92
C LYS A 39 -0.58 5.45 19.60
N ASP A 40 0.64 5.93 19.51
CA ASP A 40 1.83 5.09 19.39
C ASP A 40 2.17 4.42 20.73
N GLU A 41 3.07 3.44 20.73
CA GLU A 41 3.58 2.74 21.93
C GLU A 41 4.12 3.73 22.98
N LYS A 42 4.61 4.90 22.53
CA LYS A 42 5.11 5.99 23.38
C LYS A 42 4.02 7.00 23.80
N GLY A 43 2.74 6.71 23.54
CA GLY A 43 1.60 7.58 23.88
C GLY A 43 1.40 8.79 22.96
N ASN A 44 2.28 9.00 21.99
CA ASN A 44 2.21 10.12 21.04
C ASN A 44 1.10 9.91 20.00
N LYS A 45 0.52 11.01 19.51
CA LYS A 45 -0.46 10.96 18.41
C LYS A 45 0.27 10.58 17.12
N ALA A 46 -0.14 9.48 16.51
CA ALA A 46 0.31 9.01 15.20
C ALA A 46 -0.87 8.95 14.23
N PHE A 47 -0.56 8.98 12.93
CA PHE A 47 -1.55 8.86 11.86
C PHE A 47 -1.45 7.48 11.22
N LEU A 48 -2.56 6.76 11.23
CA LEU A 48 -2.73 5.51 10.50
C LEU A 48 -3.47 5.79 9.19
N ASP A 49 -2.73 5.74 8.09
CA ASP A 49 -3.26 6.02 6.75
C ASP A 49 -3.83 4.75 6.09
N LEU A 50 -4.93 4.89 5.37
CA LEU A 50 -5.47 3.80 4.57
C LEU A 50 -4.59 3.54 3.35
N PHE A 51 -4.14 2.29 3.21
CA PHE A 51 -3.35 1.86 2.08
C PHE A 51 -4.12 1.99 0.76
N LYS A 52 -3.51 2.64 -0.24
CA LYS A 52 -4.14 2.87 -1.54
C LYS A 52 -3.88 1.68 -2.46
N ALA A 53 -4.93 1.11 -3.03
CA ALA A 53 -4.84 0.01 -3.99
C ALA A 53 -3.94 0.33 -5.20
N VAL A 54 -3.84 1.61 -5.60
CA VAL A 54 -2.95 2.07 -6.69
C VAL A 54 -1.47 1.82 -6.42
N HIS A 55 -1.07 1.69 -5.14
CA HIS A 55 0.30 1.34 -4.77
C HIS A 55 0.60 -0.15 -4.97
N VAL A 56 -0.43 -0.99 -5.14
CA VAL A 56 -0.26 -2.40 -5.49
C VAL A 56 0.03 -2.49 -6.99
N PRO A 57 1.22 -2.93 -7.40
CA PRO A 57 1.51 -3.12 -8.82
C PRO A 57 0.65 -4.25 -9.37
N ILE A 58 0.06 -4.04 -10.55
CA ILE A 58 -0.68 -5.08 -11.26
C ILE A 58 0.33 -6.07 -11.84
N ARG A 59 0.38 -7.28 -11.28
CA ARG A 59 1.21 -8.36 -11.81
C ARG A 59 0.40 -9.26 -12.71
N ARG A 60 0.84 -9.39 -13.95
CA ARG A 60 0.24 -10.29 -14.92
C ARG A 60 0.88 -11.67 -14.78
N HIS A 61 0.04 -12.68 -14.62
CA HIS A 61 0.46 -14.06 -14.58
C HIS A 61 0.12 -14.71 -15.92
N VAL A 62 1.10 -15.35 -16.55
CA VAL A 62 0.85 -16.18 -17.75
C VAL A 62 0.11 -17.44 -17.30
N LYS A 63 -0.99 -17.81 -17.95
CA LYS A 63 -1.72 -19.06 -17.64
C LYS A 63 -0.84 -20.29 -17.92
N VAL A 64 -1.14 -21.42 -17.29
CA VAL A 64 -0.52 -22.69 -17.64
C VAL A 64 -1.27 -23.25 -18.86
N LYS A 65 -0.55 -23.81 -19.84
CA LYS A 65 -1.18 -24.56 -20.93
C LYS A 65 -2.02 -25.70 -20.34
N ALA A 66 -3.27 -25.86 -20.79
CA ALA A 66 -4.19 -26.84 -20.23
C ALA A 66 -3.71 -28.29 -20.41
N GLU A 67 -3.11 -28.58 -21.57
CA GLU A 67 -2.56 -29.90 -21.92
C GLU A 67 -1.27 -30.24 -21.16
N ALA A 68 -0.59 -29.23 -20.60
CA ALA A 68 0.72 -29.44 -19.99
C ALA A 68 0.59 -30.07 -18.59
N THR A 69 0.85 -31.38 -18.53
CA THR A 69 0.87 -32.13 -17.27
C THR A 69 2.30 -32.22 -16.70
N PRO A 70 2.50 -32.12 -15.37
CA PRO A 70 3.85 -32.13 -14.78
C PRO A 70 4.62 -33.45 -14.92
N TYR A 71 3.91 -34.56 -15.13
CA TYR A 71 4.48 -35.91 -15.17
C TYR A 71 4.78 -36.39 -16.59
N ASP A 72 4.27 -35.68 -17.60
CA ASP A 72 4.52 -36.01 -18.99
C ASP A 72 5.92 -35.49 -19.41
N PRO A 73 6.83 -36.36 -19.87
CA PRO A 73 8.16 -35.97 -20.32
C PRO A 73 8.15 -34.91 -21.42
N THR A 74 7.12 -34.87 -22.26
CA THR A 74 7.01 -33.91 -23.38
C THR A 74 6.90 -32.46 -22.90
N PHE A 75 6.37 -32.22 -21.70
CA PHE A 75 6.22 -30.89 -21.11
C PHE A 75 7.33 -30.50 -20.13
N LYS A 76 8.36 -31.35 -19.96
CA LYS A 76 9.48 -31.11 -19.04
C LYS A 76 10.16 -29.77 -19.33
N ASP A 77 10.47 -29.49 -20.59
CA ASP A 77 11.13 -28.24 -21.00
C ASP A 77 10.24 -27.01 -20.79
N TYR A 78 8.93 -27.16 -21.03
CA TYR A 78 7.96 -26.09 -20.76
C TYR A 78 7.96 -25.68 -19.28
N PHE A 79 7.94 -26.65 -18.36
CA PHE A 79 7.99 -26.36 -16.92
C PHE A 79 9.36 -25.84 -16.47
N LEU A 80 10.46 -26.35 -17.03
CA LEU A 80 11.81 -25.84 -16.77
C LEU A 80 11.95 -24.37 -17.18
N ASN A 81 11.51 -24.02 -18.39
CA ASN A 81 11.57 -22.64 -18.86
C ASN A 81 10.66 -21.72 -18.05
N ARG A 82 9.45 -22.19 -17.69
CA ARG A 82 8.53 -21.46 -16.81
C ARG A 82 9.11 -21.23 -15.40
N LYS A 83 9.87 -22.19 -14.85
CA LYS A 83 10.60 -22.04 -13.59
C LYS A 83 11.70 -20.99 -13.71
N ARG A 84 12.50 -21.03 -14.78
CA ARG A 84 13.54 -20.00 -15.07
C ARG A 84 12.92 -18.61 -15.19
N MET A 85 11.82 -18.47 -15.93
CA MET A 85 11.11 -17.19 -16.05
C MET A 85 10.62 -16.68 -14.69
N ARG A 86 10.02 -17.53 -13.84
CA ARG A 86 9.63 -17.14 -12.48
C ARG A 86 10.83 -16.70 -11.64
N SER A 87 11.94 -17.45 -11.65
CA SER A 87 13.14 -17.10 -10.90
C SER A 87 13.80 -15.81 -11.38
N SER A 88 13.86 -15.57 -12.69
CA SER A 88 14.38 -14.33 -13.26
C SER A 88 13.49 -13.12 -12.92
N LEU A 89 12.17 -13.29 -12.94
CA LEU A 89 11.22 -12.28 -12.48
C LEU A 89 11.41 -11.99 -10.98
N LEU A 90 11.65 -13.01 -10.16
CA LEU A 90 11.93 -12.83 -8.73
C LEU A 90 13.24 -12.06 -8.48
N MET A 91 14.31 -12.31 -9.25
CA MET A 91 15.55 -11.50 -9.16
C MET A 91 15.37 -10.06 -9.65
N ARG A 92 14.57 -9.83 -10.70
CA ARG A 92 14.27 -8.49 -11.22
C ARG A 92 13.37 -7.67 -10.29
N ASN A 93 12.63 -8.36 -9.43
CA ASN A 93 11.63 -7.80 -8.52
C ASN A 93 12.21 -7.60 -7.12
N GLN A 94 13.13 -6.64 -6.97
CA GLN A 94 13.68 -6.23 -5.67
C GLN A 94 12.59 -5.70 -4.70
N TRP A 95 11.37 -5.41 -5.19
CA TRP A 95 10.21 -5.02 -4.37
C TRP A 95 9.65 -6.16 -3.50
N ALA A 96 9.86 -7.44 -3.86
CA ALA A 96 9.29 -8.58 -3.14
C ALA A 96 9.99 -8.79 -1.79
N LEU A 97 11.30 -8.55 -1.79
CA LEU A 97 12.17 -8.54 -0.62
C LEU A 97 12.02 -7.23 0.19
N ARG A 98 11.36 -6.21 -0.39
CA ARG A 98 11.15 -4.87 0.21
C ARG A 98 9.73 -4.63 0.71
N LEU A 99 8.87 -5.65 0.72
CA LEU A 99 7.66 -5.57 1.53
C LEU A 99 8.08 -5.79 2.98
N LYS A 100 8.61 -4.73 3.62
CA LYS A 100 8.43 -4.60 5.06
C LYS A 100 6.92 -4.79 5.30
N PRO A 101 6.49 -5.51 6.35
CA PRO A 101 5.07 -5.50 6.72
C PRO A 101 4.59 -4.05 6.71
N PHE A 102 3.32 -3.83 6.43
CA PHE A 102 2.70 -2.51 6.60
C PHE A 102 2.78 -2.16 8.11
N THR A 103 3.96 -1.75 8.54
CA THR A 103 4.24 -1.21 9.85
C THR A 103 3.91 0.25 9.73
N SER A 104 3.02 0.73 10.59
CA SER A 104 2.76 2.15 10.78
C SER A 104 4.11 2.90 10.73
N ARG A 105 4.32 3.68 9.68
CA ARG A 105 5.49 4.57 9.62
C ARG A 105 5.17 5.70 10.59
N ASN A 106 5.53 5.54 11.86
CA ASN A 106 5.42 6.60 12.85
C ASN A 106 6.44 7.68 12.46
N ASN A 107 5.97 8.65 11.68
CA ASN A 107 6.78 9.76 11.20
C ASN A 107 6.90 10.82 12.30
N THR A 108 7.81 10.63 13.25
CA THR A 108 8.34 11.73 14.06
C THR A 108 9.46 12.41 13.28
N ARG A 109 9.10 13.25 12.30
CA ARG A 109 10.03 14.26 11.80
C ARG A 109 10.03 15.40 12.79
N THR A 110 11.00 15.37 13.70
CA THR A 110 11.44 16.52 14.48
C THR A 110 11.72 17.66 13.51
N THR A 111 10.89 18.70 13.52
CA THR A 111 11.21 19.97 12.87
C THR A 111 12.36 20.59 13.67
N GLY A 112 13.61 20.36 13.24
CA GLY A 112 14.75 21.12 13.73
C GLY A 112 14.60 22.59 13.36
N PRO A 113 15.06 23.53 14.20
CA PRO A 113 14.89 24.95 13.95
C PRO A 113 15.68 25.36 12.71
N PHE A 114 15.00 26.09 11.82
CA PHE A 114 15.56 26.72 10.65
C PHE A 114 16.50 27.85 11.10
N GLN A 115 17.82 27.64 10.99
CA GLN A 115 18.80 28.70 11.26
C GLN A 115 18.70 29.77 10.16
N LYS A 116 18.32 30.98 10.54
CA LYS A 116 18.46 32.18 9.71
C LYS A 116 19.93 32.60 9.76
N GLY A 117 20.63 32.53 8.63
CA GLY A 117 21.91 33.22 8.45
C GLY A 117 21.68 34.74 8.43
N LEU A 118 22.60 35.45 9.08
CA LEU A 118 22.77 36.91 9.00
C LEU A 118 23.25 37.32 7.61
#